data_AF-A0A418QCD0-F1
#
_entry.id   AF-A0A418QCD0-F1
#
_cell.length_a   1.000
_cell.length_b   1.000
_cell.length_c   1.000
_cell.angle_alpha   90.00
_cell.angle_beta   90.00
_cell.angle_gamma   90.00
#
_symmetry.space_group_name_H-M   'P 1'
#
loop_
_entity.id
_entity.type
_entity.pdbx_description
1 polymer ?
#
loop_
_entity_poly.entity_id
_entity_poly.type
_entity_poly.pdbx_seq_one_letter_code
_entity_poly.pdbx_strand_id
1 'polypeptide(L)'
;MAALGLLGTVALARLRGRGWADAVGIGGAVFLAWATARELDPDHPASANAALPVAAVAGLVSRGGGLVPVLPAVAVLSGLRGIAGTTGETLTRTDHLGLLAQALAAAGTGGTVGALVAGAAPLLTEGGRSVTPLMAALLPPLAPARGGSWTGALLSAAALPLARDLTAP
;
A
#
# COMPACT_ATOMS: atom_id res chain seq x y z
N MET A 1 -13.66 -13.38 0.49
CA MET A 1 -12.40 -13.77 -0.17
C MET A 1 -11.17 -13.15 0.48
N ALA A 2 -11.12 -11.84 0.73
CA ALA A 2 -9.94 -11.18 1.31
C ALA A 2 -9.49 -11.75 2.67
N ALA A 3 -10.44 -12.02 3.59
CA ALA A 3 -10.14 -12.66 4.89
C ALA A 3 -9.54 -14.08 4.72
N LEU A 4 -10.04 -14.86 3.77
CA LEU A 4 -9.49 -16.18 3.45
C LEU A 4 -8.10 -16.06 2.82
N GLY A 5 -7.88 -15.06 1.95
CA GLY A 5 -6.57 -14.76 1.38
C GLY A 5 -5.54 -14.40 2.46
N LEU A 6 -5.91 -13.56 3.42
CA LEU A 6 -5.09 -13.22 4.58
C LEU A 6 -4.80 -14.46 5.42
N LEU A 7 -5.83 -15.19 5.88
CA LEU A 7 -5.64 -16.34 6.77
C LEU A 7 -4.86 -17.46 6.08
N GLY A 8 -5.15 -17.74 4.82
CA GLY A 8 -4.46 -18.75 4.02
C GLY A 8 -2.98 -18.42 3.82
N THR A 9 -2.65 -17.14 3.59
CA THR A 9 -1.24 -16.72 3.42
C THR A 9 -0.48 -16.67 4.73
N VAL A 10 -1.13 -16.28 5.84
CA VAL A 10 -0.57 -16.41 7.20
C VAL A 10 -0.23 -17.88 7.47
N ALA A 11 -1.19 -18.79 7.25
CA ALA A 11 -0.98 -20.22 7.46
C ALA A 11 0.17 -20.76 6.58
N LEU A 12 0.18 -20.41 5.30
CA LEU A 12 1.23 -20.83 4.37
C LEU A 12 2.61 -20.29 4.75
N ALA A 13 2.70 -19.04 5.21
CA ALA A 13 3.95 -18.47 5.69
C ALA A 13 4.44 -19.18 6.96
N ARG A 14 3.53 -19.51 7.88
CA ARG A 14 3.85 -20.29 9.10
C ARG A 14 4.33 -21.70 8.77
N LEU A 15 3.71 -22.38 7.80
CA LEU A 15 4.14 -23.69 7.31
C LEU A 15 5.54 -23.65 6.67
N ARG A 16 5.96 -22.51 6.12
CA ARG A 16 7.32 -22.27 5.61
C ARG A 16 8.32 -21.84 6.68
N GLY A 17 7.98 -21.95 7.97
CA GLY A 17 8.87 -21.65 9.08
C GLY A 17 9.05 -20.16 9.39
N ARG A 18 8.26 -19.26 8.79
CA ARG A 18 8.32 -17.83 9.11
C ARG A 18 7.83 -17.53 10.52
N GLY A 19 8.37 -16.48 11.13
CA GLY A 19 7.89 -15.96 12.42
C GLY A 19 6.46 -15.42 12.33
N TRP A 20 5.78 -15.27 13.47
CA TRP A 20 4.40 -14.76 13.51
C TRP A 20 4.29 -13.34 12.95
N ALA A 21 5.23 -12.44 13.30
CA ALA A 21 5.25 -11.07 12.80
C ALA A 21 5.36 -11.03 11.26
N ASP A 22 6.21 -11.88 10.67
CA ASP A 22 6.36 -11.99 9.22
C ASP A 22 5.08 -12.55 8.56
N ALA A 23 4.52 -13.60 9.14
CA ALA A 23 3.33 -14.25 8.60
C ALA A 23 2.13 -13.29 8.60
N VAL A 24 1.91 -12.57 9.69
CA VAL A 24 0.87 -11.54 9.81
C VAL A 24 1.15 -10.37 8.85
N GLY A 25 2.42 -9.95 8.72
CA GLY A 25 2.80 -8.90 7.78
C GLY A 25 2.48 -9.26 6.33
N ILE A 26 2.79 -10.48 5.91
CA ILE A 26 2.48 -11.00 4.57
C ILE A 26 0.96 -11.07 4.34
N GLY A 27 0.21 -11.65 5.28
CA GLY A 27 -1.25 -11.72 5.17
C GLY A 27 -1.93 -10.36 5.16
N GLY A 28 -1.43 -9.42 5.97
CA GLY A 28 -1.87 -8.03 5.98
C GLY A 28 -1.61 -7.33 4.64
N ALA A 29 -0.42 -7.51 4.07
CA ALA A 29 -0.08 -6.96 2.75
C ALA A 29 -1.00 -7.51 1.63
N VAL A 30 -1.36 -8.80 1.70
CA VAL A 30 -2.31 -9.43 0.77
C VAL A 30 -3.69 -8.79 0.86
N PHE A 31 -4.21 -8.60 2.09
CA PHE A 31 -5.48 -7.92 2.29
C PHE A 31 -5.45 -6.48 1.80
N LEU A 32 -4.37 -5.74 2.09
CA LEU A 32 -4.21 -4.36 1.67
C LEU A 32 -4.08 -4.23 0.16
N ALA A 33 -3.42 -5.16 -0.53
CA ALA A 33 -3.37 -5.17 -1.99
C ALA A 33 -4.77 -5.38 -2.60
N TRP A 34 -5.56 -6.30 -2.04
CA TRP A 34 -6.96 -6.49 -2.44
C TRP A 34 -7.81 -5.23 -2.19
N ALA A 35 -7.64 -4.59 -1.02
CA ALA A 35 -8.37 -3.37 -0.69
C ALA A 35 -7.98 -2.22 -1.63
N THR A 36 -6.69 -2.06 -1.92
CA THR A 36 -6.16 -1.06 -2.84
C THR A 36 -6.73 -1.24 -4.24
N ALA A 37 -6.76 -2.48 -4.73
CA ALA A 37 -7.37 -2.78 -6.03
C ALA A 37 -8.88 -2.49 -6.06
N ARG A 38 -9.62 -2.72 -4.97
CA ARG A 38 -11.04 -2.33 -4.85
C ARG A 38 -11.27 -0.82 -4.90
N GLU A 39 -10.32 -0.02 -4.39
CA GLU A 39 -10.40 1.45 -4.48
C GLU A 39 -10.03 1.95 -5.88
N LEU A 40 -9.11 1.27 -6.58
CA LEU A 40 -8.67 1.68 -7.92
C LEU A 40 -9.65 1.28 -9.03
N ASP A 41 -10.30 0.13 -8.89
CA ASP A 41 -11.16 -0.48 -9.91
C ASP A 41 -12.37 -1.13 -9.23
N PRO A 42 -13.36 -0.31 -8.80
CA PRO A 42 -14.50 -0.80 -8.03
C PRO A 42 -15.45 -1.68 -8.86
N ASP A 43 -15.51 -1.47 -10.18
CA ASP A 43 -16.45 -2.13 -11.08
C ASP A 43 -16.03 -3.56 -11.45
N HIS A 44 -14.73 -3.88 -11.39
CA HIS A 44 -14.22 -5.20 -11.73
C HIS A 44 -13.68 -5.94 -10.50
N PRO A 45 -14.50 -6.70 -9.76
CA PRO A 45 -14.03 -7.45 -8.58
C PRO A 45 -12.95 -8.50 -8.92
N ALA A 46 -12.78 -8.85 -10.19
CA ALA A 46 -11.73 -9.72 -10.68
C ALA A 46 -10.32 -9.13 -10.46
N SER A 47 -10.13 -7.81 -10.64
CA SER A 47 -8.83 -7.15 -10.45
C SER A 47 -8.37 -7.26 -8.99
N ALA A 48 -9.27 -7.01 -8.04
CA ALA A 48 -9.02 -7.19 -6.62
C ALA A 48 -8.71 -8.66 -6.26
N ASN A 49 -9.44 -9.62 -6.84
CA ASN A 49 -9.19 -11.03 -6.59
C ASN A 49 -7.84 -11.49 -7.18
N ALA A 50 -7.40 -10.92 -8.30
CA ALA A 50 -6.08 -11.18 -8.90
C ALA A 50 -4.93 -10.58 -8.08
N ALA A 51 -5.17 -9.47 -7.35
CA ALA A 51 -4.17 -8.88 -6.47
C ALA A 51 -3.78 -9.79 -5.28
N LEU A 52 -4.71 -10.65 -4.82
CA LEU A 52 -4.46 -11.59 -3.71
C LEU A 52 -3.30 -12.55 -3.98
N PRO A 53 -3.31 -13.39 -5.04
CA PRO A 53 -2.21 -14.33 -5.31
C PRO A 53 -0.91 -13.60 -5.66
N VAL A 54 -0.97 -12.45 -6.33
CA VAL A 54 0.24 -11.66 -6.67
C VAL A 54 0.93 -11.17 -5.39
N ALA A 55 0.18 -10.55 -4.48
CA ALA A 55 0.72 -10.10 -3.19
C ALA A 55 1.20 -11.26 -2.32
N ALA A 56 0.49 -12.40 -2.37
CA ALA A 56 0.87 -13.60 -1.64
C ALA A 56 2.24 -14.13 -2.12
N VAL A 57 2.42 -14.28 -3.43
CA VAL A 57 3.68 -14.74 -4.03
C VAL A 57 4.81 -13.76 -3.70
N ALA A 58 4.58 -12.46 -3.89
CA ALA A 58 5.60 -11.45 -3.61
C ALA A 58 6.03 -11.44 -2.14
N GLY A 59 5.08 -11.48 -1.20
CA GLY A 59 5.37 -11.57 0.23
C GLY A 59 6.08 -12.87 0.60
N LEU A 60 5.68 -13.99 -0.01
CA LEU A 60 6.29 -15.29 0.26
C LEU A 60 7.70 -15.45 -0.32
N VAL A 61 8.05 -14.76 -1.40
CA VAL A 61 9.39 -14.78 -2.01
C VAL A 61 10.31 -13.73 -1.37
N SER A 62 9.75 -12.67 -0.82
CA SER A 62 10.53 -11.63 -0.15
C SER A 62 11.29 -12.19 1.06
N ARG A 63 12.53 -11.70 1.24
CA ARG A 63 13.39 -11.98 2.40
C ARG A 63 13.23 -10.92 3.52
N GLY A 64 12.40 -9.91 3.29
CA GLY A 64 12.06 -8.90 4.30
C GLY A 64 11.12 -9.49 5.34
N GLY A 65 11.42 -9.26 6.62
CA GLY A 65 10.62 -9.72 7.75
C GLY A 65 9.77 -8.61 8.36
N GLY A 66 8.75 -9.03 9.10
CA GLY A 66 7.94 -8.24 10.01
C GLY A 66 6.74 -7.56 9.36
N LEU A 67 6.23 -6.54 10.06
CA LEU A 67 5.12 -5.70 9.62
C LEU A 67 5.58 -4.55 8.70
N VAL A 68 6.87 -4.51 8.37
CA VAL A 68 7.50 -3.52 7.48
C VAL A 68 6.72 -3.30 6.16
N PRO A 69 6.25 -4.34 5.43
CA PRO A 69 5.51 -4.13 4.18
C PRO A 69 4.07 -3.59 4.37
N VAL A 70 3.53 -3.63 5.59
CA VAL A 70 2.14 -3.22 5.87
C VAL A 70 2.01 -1.70 5.86
N LEU A 71 2.98 -0.99 6.45
CA LEU A 71 2.94 0.46 6.60
C LEU A 71 2.85 1.21 5.26
N PRO A 72 3.68 0.92 4.25
CA PRO A 72 3.56 1.54 2.93
C PRO A 72 2.23 1.22 2.25
N ALA A 73 1.73 -0.02 2.38
CA ALA A 73 0.46 -0.42 1.78
C ALA A 73 -0.75 0.29 2.43
N VAL A 74 -0.72 0.49 3.75
CA VAL A 74 -1.73 1.31 4.45
C VAL A 74 -1.64 2.77 3.99
N ALA A 75 -0.43 3.33 3.85
CA ALA A 75 -0.23 4.69 3.38
C ALA A 75 -0.78 4.89 1.95
N VAL A 76 -0.52 3.95 1.03
CA VAL A 76 -1.12 3.95 -0.31
C VAL A 76 -2.64 3.94 -0.22
N LEU A 77 -3.22 2.99 0.54
CA LEU A 77 -4.66 2.85 0.64
C LEU A 77 -5.33 4.10 1.21
N SER A 78 -4.77 4.67 2.28
CA SER A 78 -5.27 5.92 2.89
C SER A 78 -5.21 7.09 1.91
N GLY A 79 -4.10 7.24 1.17
CA GLY A 79 -3.97 8.29 0.15
C GLY A 79 -4.99 8.12 -0.98
N LEU A 80 -5.15 6.89 -1.51
CA LEU A 80 -6.11 6.60 -2.57
C LEU A 80 -7.55 6.85 -2.16
N ARG A 81 -7.94 6.53 -0.92
CA ARG A 81 -9.30 6.83 -0.43
C ARG A 81 -9.59 8.33 -0.40
N GLY A 82 -8.60 9.13 -0.01
CA GLY A 82 -8.70 10.58 -0.07
C GLY A 82 -8.82 11.10 -1.50
N ILE A 83 -8.05 10.55 -2.44
CA ILE A 83 -8.09 10.94 -3.86
C ILE A 83 -9.41 10.54 -4.51
N ALA A 84 -9.86 9.31 -4.28
CA ALA A 84 -11.09 8.76 -4.83
C ALA A 84 -12.36 9.28 -4.14
N GLY A 85 -12.22 10.04 -3.04
CA GLY A 85 -13.35 10.56 -2.26
C GLY A 85 -14.19 9.48 -1.58
N THR A 86 -13.67 8.26 -1.42
CA THR A 86 -14.42 7.12 -0.87
C THR A 86 -14.61 7.18 0.65
N THR A 87 -14.05 8.20 1.30
CA THR A 87 -14.33 8.55 2.70
C THR A 87 -15.67 9.26 2.89
N GLY A 88 -16.26 9.82 1.83
CA GLY A 88 -17.54 10.56 1.88
C GLY A 88 -17.45 11.95 2.54
N GLU A 89 -16.28 12.32 3.05
CA GLU A 89 -16.00 13.58 3.76
C GLU A 89 -14.74 14.24 3.17
N THR A 90 -14.71 15.58 3.18
CA THR A 90 -13.52 16.35 2.78
C THR A 90 -12.37 16.13 3.75
N LEU A 91 -11.14 16.05 3.24
CA LEU A 91 -9.95 15.87 4.09
C LEU A 91 -9.82 16.98 5.14
N THR A 92 -9.84 16.59 6.40
CA THR A 92 -9.68 17.48 7.55
C THR A 92 -8.20 17.70 7.88
N ARG A 93 -7.94 18.65 8.78
CA ARG A 93 -6.57 18.90 9.30
C ARG A 93 -5.99 17.67 10.00
N THR A 94 -6.84 16.89 10.67
CA THR A 94 -6.43 15.64 11.32
C THR A 94 -6.00 14.60 10.29
N ASP A 95 -6.69 14.53 9.15
CA ASP A 95 -6.34 13.62 8.05
C ASP A 95 -5.01 13.99 7.41
N HIS A 96 -4.72 15.29 7.24
CA HIS A 96 -3.41 15.74 6.76
C HIS A 96 -2.27 15.31 7.69
N LEU A 97 -2.46 15.42 9.01
CA LEU A 97 -1.46 14.95 9.98
C LEU A 97 -1.30 13.43 9.96
N GLY A 98 -2.41 12.70 9.80
CA GLY A 98 -2.40 11.24 9.61
C GLY A 98 -1.62 10.83 8.37
N LEU A 99 -1.90 11.45 7.22
CA LEU A 99 -1.20 11.21 5.96
C LEU A 99 0.29 11.59 6.03
N LEU A 100 0.63 12.69 6.72
CA LEU A 100 2.02 13.04 6.99
C LEU A 100 2.72 11.94 7.80
N ALA A 101 2.12 11.48 8.90
CA ALA A 101 2.69 10.44 9.75
C ALA A 101 2.86 9.12 8.99
N GLN A 102 1.87 8.74 8.17
CA GLN A 102 1.94 7.56 7.31
C GLN A 102 3.02 7.69 6.24
N ALA A 103 3.18 8.86 5.63
CA ALA A 103 4.22 9.12 4.64
C ALA A 103 5.63 9.02 5.26
N LEU A 104 5.81 9.57 6.46
CA LEU A 104 7.07 9.45 7.22
C LEU A 104 7.36 8.01 7.61
N ALA A 105 6.36 7.28 8.11
CA ALA A 105 6.51 5.88 8.49
C ALA A 105 6.85 5.01 7.28
N ALA A 106 6.19 5.22 6.14
CA ALA A 106 6.46 4.52 4.89
C ALA A 106 7.85 4.84 4.34
N ALA A 107 8.27 6.11 4.37
CA ALA A 107 9.63 6.51 3.97
C ALA A 107 10.69 5.89 4.90
N GLY A 108 10.46 5.92 6.22
CA GLY A 108 11.33 5.34 7.23
C GLY A 108 11.51 3.82 7.12
N THR A 109 10.54 3.12 6.54
CA THR A 109 10.61 1.67 6.27
C THR A 109 11.08 1.34 4.84
N GLY A 110 11.45 2.34 4.03
CA GLY A 110 11.93 2.16 2.66
C GLY A 110 10.83 2.02 1.60
N GLY A 111 9.58 2.30 1.95
CA GLY A 111 8.41 2.26 1.06
C GLY A 111 8.14 3.59 0.37
N THR A 112 8.98 3.96 -0.61
CA THR A 112 8.91 5.25 -1.32
C THR A 112 7.56 5.51 -2.00
N VAL A 113 6.93 4.47 -2.57
CA VAL A 113 5.63 4.60 -3.25
C VAL A 113 4.52 4.95 -2.25
N GLY A 114 4.49 4.29 -1.09
CA GLY A 114 3.52 4.61 -0.05
C GLY A 114 3.72 6.01 0.53
N ALA A 115 4.98 6.43 0.68
CA ALA A 115 5.30 7.78 1.11
C ALA A 115 4.83 8.84 0.10
N LEU A 116 5.08 8.62 -1.20
CA LEU A 116 4.68 9.54 -2.26
C LEU A 116 3.16 9.60 -2.42
N VAL A 117 2.47 8.46 -2.44
CA VAL A 117 1.00 8.42 -2.58
C VAL A 117 0.32 9.11 -1.40
N ALA A 118 0.71 8.80 -0.16
CA ALA A 118 0.15 9.47 1.01
C ALA A 118 0.50 10.96 1.07
N GLY A 119 1.73 11.34 0.69
CA GLY A 119 2.19 12.72 0.68
C GLY A 119 1.52 13.59 -0.40
N ALA A 120 1.25 13.03 -1.58
CA ALA A 120 0.64 13.73 -2.69
C ALA A 120 -0.90 13.74 -2.65
N ALA A 121 -1.52 12.82 -1.90
CA ALA A 121 -2.98 12.68 -1.87
C ALA A 121 -3.75 13.99 -1.65
N PRO A 122 -3.43 14.85 -0.66
CA PRO A 122 -4.18 16.09 -0.45
C PRO A 122 -4.08 17.08 -1.61
N LEU A 123 -3.00 17.04 -2.40
CA LEU A 123 -2.86 17.92 -3.58
C LEU A 123 -3.75 17.48 -4.74
N LEU A 124 -4.09 16.19 -4.79
CA LEU A 124 -4.89 15.56 -5.82
C LEU A 124 -6.37 15.45 -5.42
N THR A 125 -6.70 15.65 -4.14
CA THR A 125 -8.08 15.67 -3.62
C THR A 125 -8.73 17.04 -3.75
N GLU A 126 -9.95 17.10 -4.28
CA GLU A 126 -10.77 18.31 -4.31
C GLU A 126 -11.20 18.72 -2.89
N GLY A 127 -11.11 20.03 -2.57
CA GLY A 127 -11.52 20.57 -1.26
C GLY A 127 -10.53 20.36 -0.09
N GLY A 128 -9.41 19.64 -0.30
CA GLY A 128 -8.47 19.24 0.75
C GLY A 128 -7.01 19.61 0.52
N ARG A 129 -6.72 20.60 -0.34
CA ARG A 129 -5.36 20.96 -0.79
C ARG A 129 -4.43 21.34 0.35
N SER A 130 -3.36 20.56 0.53
CA SER A 130 -2.33 20.79 1.53
C SER A 130 -0.99 20.23 1.07
N VAL A 131 0.08 21.03 1.20
CA VAL A 131 1.46 20.60 0.92
C VAL A 131 2.12 19.93 2.13
N THR A 132 1.50 19.99 3.31
CA THR A 132 2.10 19.51 4.56
C THR A 132 2.52 18.04 4.47
N PRO A 133 1.70 17.11 3.96
CA PRO A 133 2.09 15.69 3.89
C PRO A 133 3.23 15.43 2.89
N LEU A 134 3.37 16.27 1.87
CA LEU A 134 4.45 16.19 0.88
C LEU A 134 5.83 16.45 1.52
N MET A 135 5.89 17.21 2.62
CA MET A 135 7.14 17.47 3.33
C MET A 135 7.79 16.19 3.85
N ALA A 136 7.03 15.11 4.07
CA ALA A 136 7.57 13.81 4.42
C ALA A 136 8.46 13.20 3.32
N ALA A 137 8.20 13.53 2.05
CA ALA A 137 9.01 13.06 0.93
C ALA A 137 10.39 13.77 0.86
N LEU A 138 10.54 14.89 1.56
CA LEU A 138 11.81 15.63 1.66
C LEU A 138 12.70 15.14 2.80
N LEU A 139 12.17 14.30 3.70
CA LEU A 139 12.94 13.76 4.82
C LEU A 139 13.78 12.56 4.35
N PRO A 140 15.09 12.54 4.64
CA PRO A 140 15.93 11.40 4.30
C PRO A 140 15.43 10.13 5.01
N PRO A 141 15.53 8.96 4.35
CA PRO A 141 15.07 7.70 4.95
C PRO A 141 15.85 7.41 6.24
N LEU A 142 15.11 7.22 7.35
CA LEU A 142 15.67 6.99 8.68
C LEU A 142 16.35 5.62 8.83
N ALA A 143 16.05 4.66 7.95
CA ALA A 143 16.73 3.38 7.88
C ALA A 143 17.48 3.27 6.54
N PRO A 144 18.75 2.84 6.51
CA PRO A 144 19.39 2.45 5.27
C PRO A 144 18.52 1.36 4.64
N ALA A 145 18.13 1.55 3.39
CA ALA A 145 17.38 0.57 2.61
C ALA A 145 18.18 -0.75 2.57
N ARG A 146 17.93 -1.64 3.54
CA ARG A 146 18.50 -2.99 3.55
C ARG A 146 17.80 -3.78 2.46
N GLY A 147 18.34 -3.62 1.25
CA GLY A 147 17.76 -4.12 0.01
C GLY A 147 16.68 -3.18 -0.51
N GLY A 148 17.04 -2.34 -1.48
CA GLY A 148 16.05 -1.73 -2.36
C GLY A 148 15.17 -2.83 -2.92
N SER A 149 13.93 -2.89 -2.46
CA SER A 149 12.98 -3.93 -2.84
C SER A 149 12.52 -3.65 -4.27
N TRP A 150 13.27 -4.18 -5.24
CA TRP A 150 12.81 -4.32 -6.63
C TRP A 150 11.42 -4.97 -6.69
N THR A 151 11.07 -5.80 -5.71
CA THR A 151 9.73 -6.35 -5.45
C THR A 151 8.66 -5.29 -5.17
N GLY A 152 8.96 -4.25 -4.39
CA GLY A 152 8.02 -3.15 -4.13
C GLY A 152 7.81 -2.29 -5.38
N ALA A 153 8.90 -2.01 -6.10
CA ALA A 153 8.84 -1.34 -7.39
C ALA A 153 8.11 -2.19 -8.45
N LEU A 154 8.29 -3.50 -8.48
CA LEU A 154 7.59 -4.44 -9.37
C LEU A 154 6.12 -4.64 -8.97
N LEU A 155 5.77 -4.58 -7.69
CA LEU A 155 4.37 -4.60 -7.24
C LEU A 155 3.63 -3.32 -7.63
N SER A 156 4.29 -2.16 -7.49
CA SER A 156 3.75 -0.88 -7.95
C SER A 156 3.74 -0.77 -9.48
N ALA A 157 4.74 -1.35 -10.16
CA ALA A 157 4.81 -1.41 -11.62
C ALA A 157 3.88 -2.46 -12.22
N ALA A 158 3.51 -3.53 -11.51
CA ALA A 158 2.50 -4.50 -11.95
C ALA A 158 1.08 -3.93 -11.85
N ALA A 159 0.87 -2.94 -10.97
CA ALA A 159 -0.39 -2.20 -10.89
C ALA A 159 -0.58 -1.19 -12.05
N LEU A 160 0.49 -0.78 -12.72
CA LEU A 160 0.47 0.26 -13.76
C LEU A 160 0.00 -0.20 -15.16
N PRO A 161 0.35 -1.39 -15.70
CA PRO A 161 -0.12 -1.84 -17.02
C PRO A 161 -1.56 -2.34 -17.00
N LEU A 162 -2.13 -2.71 -15.83
CA LEU A 162 -3.55 -3.07 -15.72
C LEU A 162 -4.49 -1.86 -15.73
N ALA A 163 -3.99 -0.65 -15.45
CA ALA A 163 -4.78 0.59 -15.52
C ALA A 163 -4.89 1.14 -16.95
N ARG A 164 -4.05 0.67 -17.90
CA ARG A 164 -3.97 1.22 -19.25
C ARG A 164 -5.05 0.69 -20.19
N ASP A 165 -5.62 -0.48 -19.91
CA ASP A 165 -6.69 -1.07 -20.73
C ASP A 165 -8.10 -0.51 -20.41
N LEU A 166 -8.23 0.36 -19.40
CA LEU A 166 -9.51 0.97 -18.98
C LEU A 166 -9.66 2.45 -19.37
N THR A 167 -8.67 3.04 -20.07
CA THR A 167 -8.69 4.44 -20.52
C THR A 167 -8.52 4.60 -22.03
N ALA A 168 -8.60 3.52 -22.80
CA ALA A 168 -8.81 3.62 -24.24
C ALA A 168 -10.28 4.03 -24.50
N PRO A 169 -10.53 5.10 -25.28
CA PRO A 169 -11.88 5.62 -25.54
C PRO A 169 -12.78 4.64 -26.28
#